data_AF-A0A378N8H3-F1
#
_entry.id   AF-A0A378N8H3-F1
#
_cell.length_a   1.000
_cell.length_b   1.000
_cell.length_c   1.000
_cell.angle_alpha   90.00
_cell.angle_beta   90.00
_cell.angle_gamma   90.00
#
_symmetry.space_group_name_H-M   'P 1'
#
loop_
_entity.id
_entity.type
_entity.pdbx_description
1 polymer ?
#
loop_
_entity_poly.entity_id
_entity_poly.type
_entity_poly.pdbx_seq_one_letter_code
_entity_poly.pdbx_strand_id
1 'polypeptide(L)'
;MLTQTQSKSTHWLKYLLAGLVLLLDFYLVVLMYSQGEYLFAILTLIILTSVSIFFTNKNTYAWRYVYPGITGMAIFILFPLVATIAIAFTNYSGSNQLSFERAVSVLTEQRYFAGDKYQFTLYPQADNKYQIALTNPTTEQTFVSEPISLATGTNVVVTSKTDQLAKSLPLK
;
A
#
# COMPACT_ATOMS: atom_id res chain seq x y z
N MET A 1 14.88 2.77 -67.15
CA MET A 1 14.11 3.67 -66.26
C MET A 1 13.65 2.83 -65.07
N LEU A 2 14.42 2.80 -63.98
CA LEU A 2 14.05 2.12 -62.73
C LEU A 2 14.16 3.15 -61.60
N THR A 3 13.00 3.50 -61.07
CA THR A 3 12.78 4.56 -60.10
C THR A 3 13.37 4.15 -58.76
N GLN A 4 14.43 4.84 -58.31
CA GLN A 4 14.89 4.75 -56.93
C GLN A 4 13.91 5.53 -56.04
N THR A 5 13.07 4.83 -55.28
CA THR A 5 12.29 5.43 -54.19
C THR A 5 13.22 5.69 -53.01
N GLN A 6 13.77 6.90 -52.93
CA GLN A 6 14.46 7.44 -51.76
C GLN A 6 13.45 7.61 -50.60
N SER A 7 13.40 6.64 -49.68
CA SER A 7 12.59 6.74 -48.46
C SER A 7 13.27 7.67 -47.44
N LYS A 8 12.93 8.95 -47.52
CA LYS A 8 13.44 10.03 -46.65
C LYS A 8 12.67 10.18 -45.32
N SER A 9 11.93 9.16 -44.88
CA SER A 9 10.88 9.28 -43.84
C SER A 9 11.06 8.41 -42.57
N THR A 10 12.25 7.92 -42.26
CA THR A 10 12.44 7.05 -41.07
C THR A 10 13.07 7.75 -39.86
N HIS A 11 13.70 8.92 -40.02
CA HIS A 11 14.37 9.59 -38.91
C HIS A 11 13.37 10.28 -37.97
N TRP A 12 12.41 11.05 -38.49
CA TRP A 12 11.43 11.77 -37.66
C TRP A 12 10.55 10.81 -36.84
N LEU A 13 10.15 9.67 -37.41
CA LEU A 13 9.36 8.66 -36.73
C LEU A 13 10.15 8.00 -35.58
N LYS A 14 11.46 7.77 -35.75
CA LYS A 14 12.33 7.26 -34.69
C LYS A 14 12.40 8.23 -33.52
N TYR A 15 12.57 9.52 -33.77
CA TYR A 15 12.60 10.54 -32.71
C TYR A 15 11.24 10.72 -32.02
N LEU A 16 10.13 10.63 -32.78
CA LEU A 16 8.78 10.66 -32.20
C LEU A 16 8.59 9.46 -31.25
N LEU A 17 8.93 8.26 -31.70
CA LEU A 17 8.82 7.05 -30.88
C LEU A 17 9.72 7.12 -29.64
N ALA A 18 10.96 7.56 -29.78
CA ALA A 18 11.87 7.78 -28.66
C ALA A 18 11.33 8.82 -27.67
N GLY A 19 10.75 9.92 -28.17
CA GLY A 19 10.10 10.95 -27.36
C GLY A 19 8.88 10.42 -26.61
N LEU A 20 8.05 9.60 -27.24
CA LEU A 20 6.89 8.95 -26.60
C LEU A 20 7.35 7.99 -25.49
N VAL A 21 8.36 7.18 -25.76
CA VAL A 21 8.95 6.27 -24.75
C VAL A 21 9.50 7.05 -23.56
N LEU A 22 10.22 8.16 -23.80
CA LEU A 22 10.72 9.01 -22.72
C LEU A 22 9.60 9.69 -21.93
N LEU A 23 8.55 10.17 -22.60
CA LEU A 23 7.40 10.76 -21.91
C LEU A 23 6.73 9.73 -20.99
N LEU A 24 6.53 8.51 -21.49
CA LEU A 24 6.01 7.41 -20.71
C LEU A 24 6.94 7.02 -19.55
N ASP A 25 8.25 6.99 -19.78
CA ASP A 25 9.27 6.74 -18.75
C ASP A 25 9.18 7.79 -17.63
N PHE A 26 9.21 9.09 -17.97
CA PHE A 26 9.07 10.16 -16.99
C PHE A 26 7.75 10.09 -16.23
N TYR A 27 6.64 9.76 -16.89
CA TYR A 27 5.36 9.57 -16.22
C TYR A 27 5.42 8.43 -15.19
N LEU A 28 5.98 7.28 -15.56
CA LEU A 28 6.17 6.14 -14.65
C LEU A 28 7.07 6.50 -13.48
N VAL A 29 8.16 7.23 -13.71
CA VAL A 29 9.09 7.66 -12.67
C VAL A 29 8.40 8.58 -11.66
N VAL A 30 7.58 9.53 -12.12
CA VAL A 30 6.79 10.40 -11.23
C VAL A 30 5.77 9.59 -10.42
N LEU A 31 5.11 8.62 -11.05
CA LEU A 31 4.18 7.72 -10.36
C LEU A 31 4.88 6.92 -9.26
N MET A 32 6.01 6.28 -9.57
CA MET A 32 6.81 5.51 -8.61
C MET A 32 7.32 6.38 -7.47
N TYR A 33 7.82 7.59 -7.79
CA TYR A 33 8.27 8.55 -6.80
C TYR A 33 7.14 8.95 -5.83
N SER A 34 5.91 9.17 -6.34
CA SER A 34 4.76 9.53 -5.51
C SER A 34 4.33 8.43 -4.54
N GLN A 35 4.64 7.18 -4.85
CA GLN A 35 4.37 6.02 -4.00
C GLN A 35 5.50 5.73 -2.99
N GLY A 36 6.61 6.48 -3.05
CA GLY A 36 7.78 6.29 -2.19
C GLY A 36 8.79 5.26 -2.69
N GLU A 37 8.61 4.71 -3.89
CA GLU A 37 9.48 3.68 -4.48
C GLU A 37 10.72 4.28 -5.16
N TYR A 38 11.55 5.00 -4.40
CA TYR A 38 12.68 5.79 -4.92
C TYR A 38 13.72 4.96 -5.69
N LEU A 39 14.04 3.76 -5.19
CA LEU A 39 15.04 2.90 -5.80
C LEU A 39 14.61 2.42 -7.19
N PHE A 40 13.37 1.96 -7.31
CA PHE A 40 12.80 1.53 -8.59
C PHE A 40 12.58 2.71 -9.55
N ALA A 41 12.20 3.88 -9.06
CA ALA A 41 12.09 5.09 -9.87
C ALA A 41 13.41 5.45 -10.54
N ILE A 42 14.52 5.46 -9.77
CA ILE A 42 15.86 5.79 -10.30
C ILE A 42 16.34 4.71 -11.27
N LEU A 43 16.17 3.42 -10.93
CA LEU A 43 16.57 2.31 -11.81
C LEU A 43 15.85 2.35 -13.15
N THR A 44 14.53 2.55 -13.13
CA THR A 44 13.67 2.65 -14.31
C THR A 44 14.12 3.80 -15.20
N LEU A 45 14.30 4.99 -14.62
CA LEU A 45 14.78 6.17 -15.32
C LEU A 45 16.11 5.91 -16.04
N ILE A 46 17.11 5.36 -15.33
CA ILE A 46 18.44 5.09 -15.89
C ILE A 46 18.33 4.08 -17.04
N ILE A 47 17.56 3.00 -16.85
CA ILE A 47 17.45 1.92 -17.83
C ILE A 47 16.75 2.41 -19.09
N LEU A 48 15.53 2.96 -18.97
CA LEU A 48 14.75 3.38 -20.13
C LEU A 48 15.37 4.57 -20.86
N THR A 49 15.95 5.53 -20.14
CA THR A 49 16.70 6.62 -20.78
C THR A 49 17.89 6.10 -21.56
N SER A 50 18.65 5.13 -21.00
CA SER A 50 19.77 4.50 -21.70
C SER A 50 19.33 3.74 -22.95
N VAL A 51 18.22 2.99 -22.88
CA VAL A 51 17.62 2.33 -24.06
C VAL A 51 17.29 3.35 -25.14
N SER A 52 16.60 4.43 -24.78
CA SER A 52 16.22 5.49 -25.73
C SER A 52 17.45 6.10 -26.44
N ILE A 53 18.54 6.34 -25.71
CA ILE A 53 19.81 6.82 -26.27
C ILE A 53 20.44 5.79 -27.23
N PHE A 54 20.53 4.52 -26.83
CA PHE A 54 21.19 3.49 -27.65
C PHE A 54 20.44 3.17 -28.95
N PHE A 55 19.11 3.26 -28.93
CA PHE A 55 18.27 3.04 -30.12
C PHE A 55 18.21 4.26 -31.03
N THR A 56 18.36 5.47 -30.50
CA THR A 56 18.33 6.71 -31.28
C THR A 56 19.69 7.03 -31.90
N ASN A 57 20.79 6.79 -31.19
CA ASN A 57 22.14 7.07 -31.69
C ASN A 57 22.63 5.97 -32.65
N LYS A 58 23.24 6.39 -33.77
CA LYS A 58 23.84 5.52 -34.78
C LYS A 58 25.20 4.94 -34.35
N ASN A 59 25.93 5.65 -33.49
CA ASN A 59 27.28 5.26 -33.06
C ASN A 59 27.25 4.14 -31.99
N THR A 60 26.08 3.85 -31.42
CA THR A 60 25.89 2.85 -30.35
C THR A 60 25.21 1.58 -30.84
N TYR A 61 25.35 1.25 -32.13
CA TYR A 61 24.63 0.11 -32.72
C TYR A 61 24.98 -1.23 -32.05
N ALA A 62 26.25 -1.46 -31.71
CA ALA A 62 26.69 -2.65 -31.00
C ALA A 62 25.98 -2.83 -29.64
N TRP A 63 25.75 -1.72 -28.92
CA TRP A 63 25.10 -1.74 -27.61
C TRP A 63 23.65 -2.22 -27.65
N ARG A 64 22.97 -2.15 -28.80
CA ARG A 64 21.58 -2.61 -28.94
C ARG A 64 21.41 -4.11 -28.68
N TYR A 65 22.46 -4.89 -28.91
CA TYR A 65 22.47 -6.34 -28.71
C TYR A 65 23.00 -6.74 -27.33
N VAL A 66 23.92 -5.95 -26.77
CA VAL A 66 24.56 -6.26 -25.48
C VAL A 66 23.73 -5.72 -24.31
N TYR A 67 23.14 -4.54 -24.47
CA TYR A 67 22.45 -3.83 -23.39
C TYR A 67 21.27 -4.60 -22.78
N PRO A 68 20.40 -5.29 -23.54
CA PRO A 68 19.34 -6.11 -22.94
C PRO A 68 19.90 -7.20 -22.01
N GLY A 69 21.01 -7.84 -22.40
CA GLY A 69 21.69 -8.85 -21.58
C GLY A 69 22.29 -8.25 -20.30
N ILE A 70 23.00 -7.13 -20.43
CA ILE A 70 23.57 -6.42 -19.27
C ILE A 70 22.47 -5.96 -18.31
N THR A 71 21.36 -5.44 -18.82
CA THR A 71 20.23 -5.00 -17.99
C THR A 71 19.62 -6.16 -17.23
N GLY A 72 19.43 -7.31 -17.89
CA GLY A 72 18.98 -8.54 -17.23
C GLY A 72 19.96 -9.00 -16.14
N MET A 73 21.26 -9.03 -16.44
CA MET A 73 22.28 -9.35 -15.43
C MET A 73 22.28 -8.32 -14.27
N ALA A 74 22.08 -7.04 -14.56
CA ALA A 74 22.04 -5.99 -13.55
C ALA A 74 20.86 -6.20 -12.57
N ILE A 75 19.67 -6.47 -13.10
CA ILE A 75 18.43 -6.62 -12.32
C ILE A 75 18.39 -7.97 -11.57
N PHE A 76 18.84 -9.06 -12.20
CA PHE A 76 18.66 -10.39 -11.63
C PHE A 76 19.89 -10.94 -10.91
N ILE A 77 21.08 -10.40 -11.17
CA ILE A 77 22.33 -10.87 -10.56
C ILE A 77 22.94 -9.80 -9.67
N LEU A 78 23.24 -8.62 -10.22
CA LEU A 78 23.91 -7.55 -9.45
C LEU A 78 22.99 -6.98 -8.37
N PHE A 79 21.72 -6.75 -8.65
CA PHE A 79 20.80 -6.16 -7.68
C PHE A 79 20.62 -7.05 -6.43
N PRO A 80 20.32 -8.36 -6.53
CA PRO A 80 20.26 -9.23 -5.35
C PRO A 80 21.61 -9.34 -4.62
N LEU A 81 22.73 -9.32 -5.35
CA LEU A 81 24.07 -9.37 -4.77
C LEU A 81 24.34 -8.11 -3.93
N VAL A 82 24.09 -6.92 -4.47
CA VAL A 82 24.27 -5.66 -3.75
C VAL A 82 23.30 -5.57 -2.57
N ALA A 83 22.05 -6.01 -2.73
CA ALA A 83 21.08 -6.08 -1.64
C ALA A 83 21.58 -7.00 -0.50
N THR A 84 22.17 -8.15 -0.84
CA THR A 84 22.77 -9.07 0.15
C THR A 84 23.89 -8.38 0.92
N ILE A 85 24.79 -7.68 0.22
CA ILE A 85 25.88 -6.92 0.85
C ILE A 85 25.31 -5.82 1.75
N ALA A 86 24.32 -5.06 1.28
CA ALA A 86 23.69 -4.01 2.06
C ALA A 86 23.03 -4.55 3.34
N ILE A 87 22.29 -5.65 3.23
CA ILE A 87 21.67 -6.34 4.38
C ILE A 87 22.75 -6.84 5.35
N ALA A 88 23.89 -7.31 4.87
CA ALA A 88 24.99 -7.77 5.72
C ALA A 88 25.58 -6.66 6.62
N PHE A 89 25.39 -5.38 6.27
CA PHE A 89 25.77 -4.24 7.12
C PHE A 89 24.67 -3.83 8.11
N THR A 90 23.52 -4.51 8.13
CA THR A 90 22.40 -4.23 9.03
C THR A 90 22.23 -5.32 10.08
N ASN A 91 21.49 -5.03 11.15
CA ASN A 91 21.08 -6.03 12.15
C ASN A 91 19.75 -6.71 11.75
N TYR A 92 19.56 -6.99 10.45
CA TYR A 92 18.36 -7.69 9.95
C TYR A 92 18.45 -9.17 10.32
N SER A 93 17.51 -9.63 11.15
CA SER A 93 17.52 -10.98 11.70
C SER A 93 16.10 -11.45 12.02
N GLY A 94 15.95 -12.68 12.51
CA GLY A 94 14.66 -13.22 12.94
C GLY A 94 13.93 -12.36 13.98
N SER A 95 14.67 -11.65 14.85
CA SER A 95 14.09 -10.74 15.84
C SER A 95 13.84 -9.32 15.30
N ASN A 96 14.59 -8.90 14.26
CA ASN A 96 14.59 -7.54 13.73
C ASN A 96 14.15 -7.54 12.26
N GLN A 97 12.90 -7.96 12.01
CA GLN A 97 12.36 -8.04 10.65
C GLN A 97 11.61 -6.79 10.22
N LEU A 98 11.02 -6.07 11.18
CA LEU A 98 10.16 -4.93 10.92
C LEU A 98 10.97 -3.64 10.77
N SER A 99 10.48 -2.74 9.91
CA SER A 99 10.91 -1.35 9.98
C SER A 99 10.48 -0.72 11.31
N PHE A 100 11.13 0.38 11.68
CA PHE A 100 10.83 1.10 12.90
C PHE A 100 9.35 1.53 12.98
N GLU A 101 8.83 2.12 11.91
CA GLU A 101 7.44 2.61 11.82
C GLU A 101 6.45 1.47 12.00
N ARG A 102 6.76 0.30 11.42
CA ARG A 102 5.91 -0.88 11.54
C ARG A 102 5.94 -1.47 12.95
N ALA A 103 7.10 -1.51 13.59
CA ALA A 103 7.23 -1.96 14.97
C ALA A 103 6.41 -1.05 15.92
N VAL A 104 6.48 0.27 15.75
CA VAL A 104 5.69 1.23 16.53
C VAL A 104 4.18 1.03 16.33
N SER A 105 3.73 0.86 15.08
CA SER A 105 2.31 0.58 14.78
C SER A 105 1.82 -0.66 15.53
N VAL A 106 2.57 -1.77 15.42
CA VAL A 106 2.22 -3.04 16.05
C VAL A 106 2.17 -2.90 17.58
N LEU A 107 3.14 -2.22 18.19
CA LEU A 107 3.17 -2.01 19.64
C LEU A 107 2.03 -1.10 20.11
N THR A 108 1.67 -0.07 19.33
CA THR A 108 0.58 0.85 19.66
C THR A 108 -0.80 0.18 19.52
N GLU A 109 -0.92 -0.77 18.62
CA GLU A 109 -2.12 -1.59 18.44
C GLU A 109 -2.34 -2.59 19.58
N GLN A 110 -1.32 -2.88 20.40
CA GLN A 110 -1.49 -3.76 21.56
C GLN A 110 -2.44 -3.15 22.57
N ARG A 111 -3.52 -3.88 22.87
CA ARG A 111 -4.51 -3.49 23.88
C ARG A 111 -4.42 -4.42 25.06
N TYR A 112 -4.35 -3.81 26.24
CA TYR A 112 -4.49 -4.49 27.49
C TYR A 112 -5.90 -4.26 28.02
N PHE A 113 -6.50 -5.32 28.51
CA PHE A 113 -7.78 -5.23 29.17
C PHE A 113 -7.58 -4.69 30.59
N ALA A 114 -8.26 -3.61 30.93
CA ALA A 114 -8.28 -3.03 32.28
C ALA A 114 -9.74 -2.78 32.68
N GLY A 115 -10.14 -3.31 33.84
CA GLY A 115 -11.50 -3.18 34.38
C GLY A 115 -12.32 -4.46 34.28
N ASP A 116 -13.65 -4.30 34.24
CA ASP A 116 -14.61 -5.41 34.24
C ASP A 116 -15.12 -5.75 32.84
N LYS A 117 -15.42 -7.04 32.61
CA LYS A 117 -15.98 -7.51 31.34
C LYS A 117 -17.49 -7.36 31.39
N TYR A 118 -18.08 -6.67 30.42
CA TYR A 118 -19.52 -6.54 30.32
C TYR A 118 -20.04 -7.29 29.10
N GLN A 119 -21.05 -8.12 29.31
CA GLN A 119 -21.80 -8.72 28.22
C GLN A 119 -22.73 -7.66 27.64
N PHE A 120 -22.57 -7.41 26.34
CA PHE A 120 -23.37 -6.44 25.61
C PHE A 120 -24.59 -7.10 24.96
N THR A 121 -25.75 -6.45 25.08
CA THR A 121 -26.98 -6.79 24.36
C THR A 121 -27.60 -5.54 23.75
N LEU A 122 -28.05 -5.64 22.50
CA LEU A 122 -28.76 -4.56 21.80
C LEU A 122 -30.26 -4.84 21.78
N TYR A 123 -31.06 -3.84 22.18
CA TYR A 123 -32.51 -3.89 22.14
C TYR A 123 -33.07 -2.87 21.14
N PRO A 124 -33.90 -3.29 20.17
CA PRO A 124 -34.54 -2.35 19.25
C PRO A 124 -35.61 -1.53 19.97
N GLN A 125 -35.71 -0.25 19.62
CA GLN A 125 -36.73 0.70 20.09
C GLN A 125 -37.50 1.29 18.90
N ALA A 126 -38.56 2.05 19.18
CA ALA A 126 -39.29 2.80 18.17
C ALA A 126 -38.37 3.81 17.43
N ASP A 127 -38.77 4.17 16.21
CA ASP A 127 -38.10 5.17 15.37
C ASP A 127 -36.63 4.84 15.00
N ASN A 128 -36.33 3.56 14.78
CA ASN A 128 -35.00 3.09 14.36
C ASN A 128 -33.90 3.43 15.38
N LYS A 129 -34.28 3.51 16.67
CA LYS A 129 -33.37 3.70 17.81
C LYS A 129 -33.07 2.37 18.48
N TYR A 130 -31.99 2.34 19.24
CA TYR A 130 -31.50 1.15 19.91
C TYR A 130 -31.11 1.48 21.34
N GLN A 131 -31.36 0.56 22.27
CA GLN A 131 -30.83 0.62 23.63
C GLN A 131 -29.72 -0.40 23.78
N ILE A 132 -28.64 0.02 24.44
CA ILE A 132 -27.52 -0.82 24.80
C ILE A 132 -27.69 -1.23 26.25
N ALA A 133 -27.65 -2.54 26.54
CA ALA A 133 -27.50 -3.05 27.89
C ALA A 133 -26.15 -3.74 28.06
N LEU A 134 -25.50 -3.44 29.17
CA LEU A 134 -24.22 -3.98 29.60
C LEU A 134 -24.42 -4.70 30.93
N THR A 135 -24.23 -6.02 30.96
CA THR A 135 -24.37 -6.82 32.19
C THR A 135 -22.98 -7.29 32.64
N ASN A 136 -22.62 -6.99 33.88
CA ASN A 136 -21.42 -7.53 34.50
C ASN A 136 -21.72 -8.96 35.00
N PRO A 137 -21.01 -10.00 34.53
CA PRO A 137 -21.27 -11.39 34.89
C PRO A 137 -20.84 -11.72 36.32
N THR A 138 -20.02 -10.89 36.97
CA THR A 138 -19.50 -11.10 38.33
C THR A 138 -20.37 -10.43 39.39
N THR A 139 -20.86 -9.22 39.12
CA THR A 139 -21.68 -8.46 40.09
C THR A 139 -23.18 -8.54 39.81
N GLU A 140 -23.58 -9.18 38.70
CA GLU A 140 -24.96 -9.23 38.17
C GLU A 140 -25.58 -7.84 37.93
N GLN A 141 -24.79 -6.77 37.99
CA GLN A 141 -25.26 -5.41 37.73
C GLN A 141 -25.46 -5.18 36.24
N THR A 142 -26.61 -4.60 35.88
CA THR A 142 -26.95 -4.23 34.51
C THR A 142 -27.02 -2.72 34.35
N PHE A 143 -26.32 -2.20 33.35
CA PHE A 143 -26.30 -0.80 32.95
C PHE A 143 -26.98 -0.64 31.60
N VAL A 144 -27.82 0.38 31.44
CA VAL A 144 -28.68 0.56 30.27
C VAL A 144 -28.55 1.98 29.75
N SER A 145 -28.40 2.14 28.43
CA SER A 145 -28.35 3.44 27.78
C SER A 145 -29.74 4.03 27.52
N GLU A 146 -29.79 5.33 27.27
CA GLU A 146 -30.93 5.93 26.56
C GLU A 146 -31.00 5.42 25.10
N PRO A 147 -32.16 5.55 24.41
CA PRO A 147 -32.28 5.18 23.00
C PRO A 147 -31.34 5.99 22.10
N ILE A 148 -30.36 5.32 21.48
CA ILE A 148 -29.37 5.90 20.58
C ILE A 148 -29.63 5.53 19.12
N SER A 149 -29.12 6.34 18.19
CA SER A 149 -29.01 5.98 16.78
C SER A 149 -27.60 5.47 16.47
N LEU A 150 -27.49 4.29 15.84
CA LEU A 150 -26.19 3.65 15.52
C LEU A 150 -25.38 4.41 14.45
N ALA A 151 -26.00 5.35 13.74
CA ALA A 151 -25.34 6.14 12.70
C ALA A 151 -24.37 7.20 13.27
N THR A 152 -24.47 7.52 14.56
CA THR A 152 -23.65 8.57 15.20
C THR A 152 -22.63 7.93 16.14
N GLY A 153 -21.34 8.08 15.83
CA GLY A 153 -20.22 7.61 16.65
C GLY A 153 -20.00 8.46 17.91
N THR A 154 -21.03 8.60 18.74
CA THR A 154 -21.03 9.41 19.96
C THR A 154 -20.82 8.58 21.22
N ASN A 155 -20.24 9.21 22.25
CA ASN A 155 -20.16 8.63 23.59
C ASN A 155 -21.58 8.43 24.15
N VAL A 156 -21.85 7.24 24.72
CA VAL A 156 -23.17 6.86 25.24
C VAL A 156 -23.09 6.72 26.75
N VAL A 157 -23.92 7.49 27.46
CA VAL A 157 -24.05 7.39 28.92
C VAL A 157 -24.99 6.23 29.25
N VAL A 158 -24.61 5.41 30.24
CA VAL A 158 -25.39 4.27 30.74
C VAL A 158 -25.72 4.45 32.22
N THR A 159 -26.91 4.05 32.63
CA THR A 159 -27.41 4.15 34.02
C THR A 159 -27.73 2.76 34.55
N SER A 160 -27.47 2.51 35.84
CA SER A 160 -27.80 1.23 36.48
C SER A 160 -29.31 1.03 36.50
N LYS A 161 -29.79 -0.11 35.98
CA LYS A 161 -31.23 -0.46 35.97
C LYS A 161 -31.42 -1.92 36.37
N THR A 162 -32.36 -2.17 37.27
CA THR A 162 -32.63 -3.49 37.87
C THR A 162 -33.81 -4.24 37.20
N ASP A 163 -34.36 -3.72 36.10
CA ASP A 163 -35.66 -4.14 35.56
C ASP A 163 -35.57 -4.75 34.14
N GLN A 164 -36.45 -5.70 33.84
CA GLN A 164 -36.37 -6.54 32.63
C GLN A 164 -36.46 -5.74 31.33
N LEU A 165 -35.41 -5.80 30.49
CA LEU A 165 -35.43 -5.26 29.13
C LEU A 165 -36.09 -6.22 28.14
N ALA A 166 -36.64 -5.64 27.07
CA ALA A 166 -37.40 -6.30 25.99
C ALA A 166 -36.57 -7.37 25.24
N LYS A 167 -37.12 -7.99 24.18
CA LYS A 167 -36.45 -9.07 23.43
C LYS A 167 -35.16 -8.60 22.73
N SER A 168 -34.05 -9.30 22.96
CA SER A 168 -32.73 -8.98 22.39
C SER A 168 -32.64 -9.27 20.88
N LEU A 169 -31.79 -8.52 20.18
CA LEU A 169 -31.46 -8.79 18.79
C LEU A 169 -30.52 -10.01 18.67
N PRO A 170 -30.85 -11.01 17.83
CA PRO A 170 -29.95 -12.13 17.57
C PRO A 170 -28.75 -11.70 16.72
N LEU A 171 -27.61 -12.35 16.94
CA LEU A 171 -26.46 -12.30 16.02
C LEU A 171 -26.88 -12.99 14.71
N LYS A 172 -26.81 -12.25 13.60
CA LYS A 172 -27.00 -12.79 12.24
C LYS A 172 -25.65 -13.01 11.58
#